data_AF-A0A975KQL4-F1
#
_entry.id   AF-A0A975KQL4-F1
#
_cell.length_a   1.000
_cell.length_b   1.000
_cell.length_c   1.000
_cell.angle_alpha   90.00
_cell.angle_beta   90.00
_cell.angle_gamma   90.00
#
_symmetry.space_group_name_H-M   'P 1'
#
loop_
_entity.id
_entity.type
_entity.pdbx_description
1 polymer ?
#
loop_
_entity_poly.entity_id
_entity_poly.type
_entity_poly.pdbx_seq_one_letter_code
_entity_poly.pdbx_strand_id
1 'polypeptide(L)'
;MKKIEGHIAEVMKEIISDGDSVVEIDGKQYYLSLIEKPETTVAEDVEADYELKQKLLQAKRDILNGRTYTTKEVVDMIDQGEL
;
A
#
# COMPACT_ATOMS: atom_id res chain seq x y z
N MET A 1 -19.43 -7.37 -7.57
CA MET A 1 -19.09 -8.63 -6.88
C MET A 1 -20.12 -8.87 -5.78
N LYS A 2 -20.55 -10.12 -5.57
CA LYS A 2 -21.40 -10.47 -4.42
C LYS A 2 -20.50 -10.59 -3.18
N LYS A 3 -20.93 -10.04 -2.06
CA LYS A 3 -20.22 -10.15 -0.77
C LYS A 3 -20.75 -11.36 0.00
N ILE A 4 -19.84 -12.10 0.62
CA ILE A 4 -20.13 -13.19 1.54
C ILE A 4 -19.57 -12.75 2.89
N GLU A 5 -20.37 -12.81 3.94
CA GLU A 5 -20.03 -12.30 5.27
C GLU A 5 -20.46 -13.31 6.35
N GLY A 6 -19.98 -13.11 7.58
CA GLY A 6 -20.26 -13.99 8.71
C GLY A 6 -19.57 -15.35 8.60
N HIS A 7 -20.13 -16.36 9.27
CA HIS A 7 -19.52 -17.68 9.42
C HIS A 7 -19.15 -18.35 8.08
N ILE A 8 -19.96 -18.14 7.03
CA ILE A 8 -19.68 -18.69 5.69
C ILE A 8 -18.37 -18.13 5.12
N ALA A 9 -18.05 -16.86 5.40
CA ALA A 9 -16.80 -16.25 4.96
C ALA A 9 -15.59 -16.80 5.73
N GLU A 10 -15.75 -17.17 7.00
CA GLU A 10 -14.68 -17.78 7.80
C GLU A 10 -14.33 -19.17 7.27
N VAL A 11 -15.36 -20.01 7.06
CA VAL A 11 -15.18 -21.36 6.49
C VAL A 11 -14.53 -21.31 5.11
N MET A 12 -14.92 -20.36 4.25
CA MET A 12 -14.26 -20.20 2.94
C MET A 12 -12.79 -19.79 3.05
N LYS A 13 -12.41 -18.98 4.05
CA LYS A 13 -11.01 -18.60 4.26
C LYS A 13 -10.18 -19.79 4.71
N GLU A 14 -10.69 -20.61 5.63
CA GLU A 14 -10.01 -21.83 6.10
C GLU A 14 -9.72 -22.77 4.94
N ILE A 15 -10.71 -23.05 4.09
CA ILE A 15 -10.56 -23.89 2.89
C ILE A 15 -9.43 -23.38 1.98
N ILE A 16 -9.39 -22.07 1.72
CA ILE A 16 -8.37 -21.47 0.86
C ILE A 16 -6.98 -21.51 1.52
N SER A 17 -6.92 -21.31 2.85
CA SER A 17 -5.67 -21.32 3.62
C SER A 17 -5.05 -22.71 3.77
N ASP A 18 -5.87 -23.77 3.82
CA ASP A 18 -5.40 -25.16 3.94
C ASP A 18 -4.76 -25.69 2.64
N GLY A 19 -4.77 -24.89 1.56
CA GLY A 19 -4.15 -25.21 0.27
C GLY A 19 -5.06 -26.03 -0.66
N ASP A 20 -6.27 -26.35 -0.21
CA ASP A 20 -7.30 -26.99 -1.03
C ASP A 20 -7.85 -25.98 -2.05
N SER A 21 -7.22 -25.95 -3.21
CA SER A 21 -7.60 -25.02 -4.29
C SER A 21 -8.82 -25.52 -5.08
N VAL A 22 -9.28 -26.76 -4.86
CA VAL A 22 -10.41 -27.36 -5.58
C VAL A 22 -11.44 -27.88 -4.57
N VAL A 23 -12.67 -27.35 -4.64
CA VAL A 23 -13.80 -27.80 -3.81
C VAL A 23 -14.90 -28.40 -4.68
N GLU A 24 -15.59 -29.41 -4.15
CA GLU A 24 -16.79 -29.97 -4.78
C GLU A 24 -18.06 -29.40 -4.13
N ILE A 25 -18.96 -28.85 -4.93
CA ILE A 25 -20.26 -28.33 -4.52
C ILE A 25 -21.30 -28.88 -5.49
N ASP A 26 -22.32 -29.59 -4.99
CA ASP A 26 -23.38 -30.22 -5.78
C ASP A 26 -22.85 -31.08 -6.94
N GLY A 27 -21.78 -31.85 -6.70
CA GLY A 27 -21.15 -32.72 -7.69
C GLY A 27 -20.36 -31.99 -8.78
N LYS A 28 -20.11 -30.69 -8.64
CA LYS A 28 -19.27 -29.89 -9.53
C LYS A 28 -18.04 -29.39 -8.81
N GLN A 29 -16.91 -29.44 -9.50
CA GLN A 29 -15.64 -28.94 -8.98
C GLN A 29 -15.47 -27.45 -9.29
N TYR A 30 -15.04 -26.69 -8.29
CA TYR A 30 -14.75 -25.26 -8.37
C TYR A 30 -13.32 -25.02 -7.91
N TYR A 31 -12.60 -24.18 -8.67
CA TYR A 31 -11.28 -23.71 -8.28
C TYR A 31 -11.39 -22.41 -7.49
N LEU A 32 -10.85 -22.40 -6.28
CA LEU A 32 -10.80 -21.23 -5.40
C LEU A 32 -9.36 -20.74 -5.32
N SER A 33 -9.16 -19.45 -5.55
CA SER A 33 -7.87 -18.80 -5.33
C SER A 33 -8.05 -17.49 -4.59
N LEU A 34 -7.11 -17.22 -3.67
CA LEU A 34 -6.99 -15.93 -3.04
C LEU A 34 -6.38 -14.95 -4.05
N ILE A 35 -7.12 -13.89 -4.36
CA ILE A 35 -6.60 -12.75 -5.11
C ILE A 35 -6.21 -11.68 -4.09
N GLU A 36 -5.03 -11.82 -3.51
CA GLU A 36 -4.39 -10.72 -2.80
C GLU A 36 -3.75 -9.79 -3.82
N LYS A 37 -3.97 -8.48 -3.65
CA LYS A 37 -3.05 -7.54 -4.28
C LYS A 37 -1.71 -7.76 -3.58
N PRO A 38 -0.62 -8.02 -4.32
CA PRO A 38 0.69 -8.07 -3.68
C PRO A 38 0.89 -6.76 -2.91
N GLU A 39 1.42 -6.86 -1.68
CA GLU A 39 1.93 -5.67 -1.00
C GLU A 39 2.92 -5.00 -1.96
N THR A 40 2.63 -3.75 -2.29
CA THR A 40 3.51 -2.98 -3.14
C THR A 40 4.77 -2.64 -2.35
N THR A 41 5.90 -2.68 -3.03
CA THR A 41 7.14 -2.16 -2.46
C THR A 41 7.09 -0.63 -2.44
N VAL A 42 7.85 -0.01 -1.54
CA VAL A 42 8.02 1.46 -1.52
C VAL A 42 8.46 2.00 -2.89
N ALA A 43 9.24 1.22 -3.65
CA ALA A 43 9.65 1.61 -5.00
C ALA A 43 8.48 1.61 -6.00
N GLU A 44 7.59 0.63 -5.93
CA GLU A 44 6.39 0.55 -6.76
C GLU A 44 5.39 1.65 -6.39
N ASP A 45 5.22 1.97 -5.11
CA ASP A 45 4.38 3.08 -4.66
C ASP A 45 4.88 4.43 -5.18
N VAL A 46 6.19 4.65 -5.12
CA VAL A 46 6.82 5.87 -5.64
C VAL A 46 6.71 5.95 -7.16
N GLU A 47 6.79 4.84 -7.89
CA GLU A 47 6.66 4.86 -9.35
C GLU A 47 5.20 5.04 -9.80
N ALA A 48 4.24 4.49 -9.04
CA ALA A 48 2.82 4.59 -9.33
C ALA A 48 2.24 5.99 -9.08
N ASP A 49 2.85 6.77 -8.18
CA ASP A 49 2.43 8.14 -7.84
C ASP A 49 3.41 9.19 -8.39
N TYR A 50 3.00 9.85 -9.47
CA TYR A 50 3.79 10.91 -10.11
C TYR A 50 4.10 12.08 -9.16
N GLU A 51 3.15 12.50 -8.33
CA GLU A 51 3.32 13.64 -7.43
C GLU A 51 4.34 13.29 -6.33
N LEU A 52 4.21 12.11 -5.74
CA LEU A 52 5.16 11.58 -4.76
C LEU A 52 6.58 11.50 -5.36
N LYS A 53 6.71 10.95 -6.57
CA LYS A 53 7.98 10.87 -7.29
C LYS A 53 8.61 12.24 -7.49
N GLN A 54 7.84 13.24 -7.93
CA GLN A 54 8.35 14.60 -8.11
C GLN A 54 8.79 15.23 -6.80
N LYS A 55 8.03 15.07 -5.71
CA LYS A 55 8.40 15.57 -4.38
C LYS A 55 9.72 14.97 -3.88
N LEU A 56 9.89 13.66 -4.04
CA LEU A 56 11.13 12.97 -3.64
C LEU A 56 12.34 13.41 -4.49
N LEU A 57 12.15 13.59 -5.80
CA LEU A 57 13.20 14.11 -6.68
C LEU A 57 13.60 15.54 -6.30
N GLN A 58 12.63 16.38 -5.96
CA GLN A 58 12.88 17.74 -5.51
C GLN A 58 13.62 17.76 -4.17
N ALA A 59 13.15 17.00 -3.18
CA ALA A 59 13.81 16.87 -1.89
C ALA A 59 15.27 16.40 -2.02
N LYS A 60 15.55 15.45 -2.94
CA LYS A 60 16.91 15.01 -3.24
C LYS A 60 17.78 16.15 -3.77
N ARG A 61 17.25 16.99 -4.67
CA ARG A 61 17.97 18.18 -5.17
C ARG A 61 18.20 19.19 -4.07
N ASP A 62 17.22 19.41 -3.21
CA ASP A 62 17.33 20.36 -2.10
C ASP A 62 18.43 19.93 -1.12
N ILE A 63 18.52 18.64 -0.79
CA ILE A 63 19.62 18.08 0.01
C ILE A 63 20.98 18.31 -0.67
N LEU A 64 21.10 18.00 -1.97
CA LEU A 64 22.34 18.18 -2.72
C LEU A 64 22.79 19.64 -2.81
N ASN A 65 21.83 20.57 -2.86
CA ASN A 65 22.09 22.00 -2.94
C ASN A 65 22.20 22.67 -1.55
N GLY A 66 22.19 21.89 -0.46
CA GLY A 66 22.28 22.41 0.91
C GLY A 66 21.04 23.20 1.35
N ARG A 67 19.90 23.06 0.66
CA ARG A 67 18.61 23.65 1.02
C ARG A 67 17.90 22.78 2.05
N THR A 68 18.58 22.55 3.15
CA THR A 68 18.08 21.77 4.29
C THR A 68 17.99 22.67 5.49
N TYR A 69 16.93 22.50 6.27
CA TYR A 69 16.71 23.25 7.48
C TYR A 69 16.72 22.29 8.66
N THR A 70 17.40 22.68 9.73
CA THR A 70 17.26 22.07 11.04
C THR A 70 15.92 22.45 11.64
N THR A 71 15.46 21.68 12.61
CA THR A 71 14.21 21.96 13.33
C THR A 71 14.19 23.36 13.93
N LYS A 72 15.33 23.85 14.44
CA LYS A 72 15.43 25.19 15.01
C LYS A 72 15.22 26.28 13.96
N GLU A 73 15.90 26.15 12.81
CA GLU A 73 15.77 27.12 11.72
C GLU A 73 14.33 27.20 11.21
N VAL A 74 13.62 26.07 11.12
CA VAL A 74 12.21 26.05 10.72
C VAL A 74 11.33 26.77 11.74
N VAL A 75 11.56 26.57 13.05
CA VAL A 75 10.82 27.27 14.11
C VAL A 75 11.08 28.77 14.02
N ASP A 76 12.33 29.19 13.86
CA ASP A 76 12.70 30.59 13.75
C ASP A 76 12.05 31.25 12.51
N MET A 77 11.96 30.54 11.37
CA MET A 77 11.29 31.01 10.15
C MET A 77 9.77 31.15 10.33
N ILE A 78 9.12 30.23 11.06
CA ILE A 78 7.70 30.32 11.39
C ILE A 78 7.43 31.54 12.27
N ASP A 79 8.24 31.74 13.31
CA ASP A 79 8.09 32.86 14.24
C ASP A 79 8.32 34.21 13.55
N GLN A 80 9.11 34.23 12.47
CA GLN A 80 9.38 35.41 11.64
C GLN A 80 8.38 35.60 10.49
N GLY A 81 7.48 34.64 10.25
CA GLY A 81 6.50 34.69 9.16
C GLY A 81 7.12 34.51 7.77
N GLU A 82 8.25 33.81 7.67
CA GLU A 82 8.99 33.55 6.43
C GLU A 82 8.60 32.21 5.76
N LEU A 83 7.57 31.53 6.29
CA LEU A 83 7.02 30.24 5.86
C LEU A 83 5.52 30.32 5.59
#